data_AF-A0A956THY4-F1
#
_entry.id   AF-A0A956THY4-F1
#
_cell.length_a   1.000
_cell.length_b   1.000
_cell.length_c   1.000
_cell.angle_alpha   90.00
_cell.angle_beta   90.00
_cell.angle_gamma   90.00
#
_symmetry.space_group_name_H-M   'P 1'
#
loop_
_entity.id
_entity.type
_entity.pdbx_description
1 polymer ?
#
loop_
_entity_poly.entity_id
_entity_poly.type
_entity_poly.pdbx_seq_one_letter_code
_entity_poly.pdbx_strand_id
1 'polypeptide(L)'
;MQIAPVRGPSFGEVRRYDGGHNNLEHPDWGQTDSVLLRLTPPVYADGEQAPSGDDRPNPREISNQILNERGRYLDPRNLSGMVWAWGQFVDHDITFTPAGSQEWNIAVPKGDVHFDPDATGTAVIPFHRSQPAASEPGEPRQQFNGITAWLDGSGV
;
A
#
# COMPACT_ATOMS: atom_id res chain seq x y z
N MET A 1 -20.53 -26.42 25.82
CA MET A 1 -19.65 -26.29 24.65
C MET A 1 -18.23 -26.14 25.17
N GLN A 2 -17.40 -27.17 25.02
CA GLN A 2 -16.07 -27.22 25.63
C GLN A 2 -15.08 -26.65 24.62
N ILE A 3 -14.54 -25.47 24.92
CA ILE A 3 -13.42 -24.87 24.19
C ILE A 3 -12.21 -25.79 24.39
N ALA A 4 -11.70 -26.34 23.29
CA ALA A 4 -10.49 -27.16 23.31
C ALA A 4 -9.32 -26.30 23.82
N PRO A 5 -8.39 -26.86 24.62
CA PRO A 5 -7.24 -26.10 25.09
C PRO A 5 -6.37 -25.72 23.90
N VAL A 6 -6.09 -24.43 23.76
CA VAL A 6 -5.16 -23.93 22.76
C VAL A 6 -3.77 -24.45 23.12
N ARG A 7 -3.28 -25.42 22.36
CA ARG A 7 -1.89 -25.89 22.51
C ARG A 7 -0.98 -24.76 22.04
N GLY A 8 -0.22 -24.20 22.98
CA GLY A 8 0.87 -23.27 22.64
C GLY A 8 1.97 -23.95 21.83
N PRO A 9 2.90 -23.17 21.28
CA PRO A 9 3.88 -23.72 20.35
C PRO A 9 4.78 -24.75 21.01
N SER A 10 4.87 -25.94 20.39
CA SER A 10 5.75 -27.02 20.84
C SER A 10 7.16 -26.84 20.31
N PHE A 11 8.18 -27.34 21.02
CA PHE A 11 9.54 -27.42 20.49
C PHE A 11 9.53 -28.12 19.12
N GLY A 12 9.81 -27.37 18.04
CA GLY A 12 9.76 -27.85 16.66
C GLY A 12 8.65 -27.25 15.79
N GLU A 13 7.78 -26.37 16.30
CA GLU A 13 6.83 -25.66 15.46
C GLU A 13 7.54 -24.67 14.52
N VAL A 14 7.34 -24.86 13.22
CA VAL A 14 7.87 -24.01 12.15
C VAL A 14 6.79 -22.99 11.77
N ARG A 15 7.18 -21.72 11.62
CA ARG A 15 6.28 -20.65 11.17
C ARG A 15 5.66 -21.03 9.82
N ARG A 16 4.38 -20.71 9.65
CA ARG A 16 3.72 -20.86 8.36
C ARG A 16 4.14 -19.73 7.42
N TYR A 17 4.35 -20.06 6.16
CA TYR A 17 4.67 -19.08 5.11
C TYR A 17 3.50 -18.14 4.80
N ASP A 18 2.27 -18.53 5.13
CA ASP A 18 1.09 -17.68 4.98
C ASP A 18 0.94 -16.68 6.14
N GLY A 19 1.77 -16.75 7.19
CA GLY A 19 1.69 -15.89 8.38
C GLY A 19 0.56 -16.24 9.36
N GLY A 20 -0.25 -17.25 9.05
CA GLY A 20 -1.38 -17.66 9.87
C GLY A 20 -0.97 -18.37 11.18
N HIS A 21 -1.92 -18.45 12.11
CA HIS A 21 -1.80 -19.05 13.43
C HIS A 21 -0.71 -18.44 14.33
N ASN A 22 -0.17 -17.27 13.97
CA ASN A 22 0.80 -16.57 14.80
C ASN A 22 0.16 -16.01 16.09
N ASN A 23 -1.11 -15.59 16.01
CA ASN A 23 -1.93 -15.28 17.18
C ASN A 23 -2.86 -16.47 17.52
N LEU A 24 -2.88 -16.85 18.80
CA LEU A 24 -3.63 -18.01 19.30
C LEU A 24 -5.15 -17.79 19.32
N GLU A 25 -5.61 -16.57 19.53
CA GLU A 25 -7.04 -16.19 19.62
C GLU A 25 -7.57 -15.72 18.26
N HIS A 26 -6.69 -15.15 17.43
CA HIS A 26 -6.99 -14.64 16.10
C HIS A 26 -6.04 -15.24 15.05
N PRO A 27 -6.23 -16.51 14.68
CA PRO A 27 -5.30 -17.21 13.80
C PRO A 27 -5.12 -16.60 12.41
N ASP A 28 -6.03 -15.74 11.98
CA ASP A 28 -6.02 -15.06 10.69
C ASP A 28 -5.28 -13.71 10.68
N TRP A 29 -4.89 -13.19 11.85
CA TRP A 29 -4.20 -11.91 11.92
C TRP A 29 -2.82 -11.97 11.26
N GLY A 30 -2.54 -10.98 10.42
CA GLY A 30 -1.26 -10.81 9.74
C GLY A 30 -0.92 -11.90 8.73
N GLN A 31 -1.86 -12.80 8.42
CA GLN A 31 -1.70 -13.73 7.32
C GLN A 31 -1.81 -12.99 5.97
N THR A 32 -1.34 -13.62 4.89
CA THR A 32 -1.50 -13.09 3.53
C THR A 32 -2.97 -12.83 3.18
N ASP A 33 -3.23 -11.88 2.31
CA ASP A 33 -4.55 -11.45 1.86
C ASP A 33 -5.46 -10.88 2.96
N SER A 34 -4.90 -10.56 4.13
CA SER A 34 -5.63 -9.86 5.21
C SER A 34 -5.88 -8.39 4.85
N VAL A 35 -7.02 -7.85 5.28
CA VAL A 35 -7.37 -6.43 5.07
C VAL A 35 -6.41 -5.54 5.86
N LEU A 36 -5.91 -4.48 5.21
CA LEU A 36 -5.07 -3.48 5.86
C LEU A 36 -5.84 -2.74 6.95
N LEU A 37 -5.16 -2.45 8.07
CA LEU A 37 -5.75 -1.69 9.17
C LEU A 37 -6.07 -0.25 8.76
N ARG A 38 -7.22 0.24 9.23
CA ARG A 38 -7.62 1.64 9.10
C ARG A 38 -7.51 2.37 10.42
N LEU A 39 -6.65 3.40 10.47
CA LEU A 39 -6.57 4.29 11.63
C LEU A 39 -7.69 5.35 11.64
N THR A 40 -8.26 5.65 10.46
CA THR A 40 -9.40 6.54 10.28
C THR A 40 -10.40 5.95 9.29
N PRO A 41 -11.69 6.33 9.34
CA PRO A 41 -12.66 5.92 8.33
C PRO A 41 -12.22 6.27 6.89
N PRO A 42 -12.55 5.44 5.88
CA PRO A 42 -12.33 5.80 4.48
C PRO A 42 -13.18 7.01 4.08
N VAL A 43 -12.66 7.80 3.15
CA VAL A 43 -13.40 8.88 2.49
C VAL A 43 -13.42 8.62 0.99
N TYR A 44 -14.51 8.00 0.52
CA TYR A 44 -14.85 7.85 -0.90
C TYR A 44 -15.97 8.85 -1.24
N ALA A 45 -16.03 9.33 -2.48
CA ALA A 45 -17.00 10.34 -2.91
C ALA A 45 -18.45 9.87 -2.74
N ASP A 46 -18.69 8.57 -2.95
CA ASP A 46 -19.97 7.88 -2.78
C ASP A 46 -20.09 7.18 -1.41
N GLY A 47 -19.09 7.31 -0.53
CA GLY A 47 -19.00 6.57 0.73
C GLY A 47 -18.58 5.11 0.58
N GLU A 48 -18.45 4.59 -0.64
CA GLU A 48 -18.20 3.18 -0.91
C GLU A 48 -16.87 2.96 -1.63
N GLN A 49 -16.73 3.42 -2.87
CA GLN A 49 -15.62 3.03 -3.73
C GLN A 49 -15.19 4.07 -4.76
N ALA A 50 -16.00 5.08 -5.06
CA ALA A 50 -15.63 6.17 -5.95
C ALA A 50 -14.51 7.01 -5.28
N PRO A 51 -13.33 7.16 -5.91
CA PRO A 51 -12.28 8.01 -5.35
C PRO A 51 -12.80 9.41 -5.06
N SER A 52 -12.47 9.92 -3.88
CA SER A 52 -12.80 11.29 -3.48
C SER A 52 -11.78 12.29 -4.01
N GLY A 53 -12.14 13.57 -4.00
CA GLY A 53 -11.19 14.67 -4.16
C GLY A 53 -11.12 15.24 -5.57
N ASP A 54 -12.22 15.21 -6.32
CA ASP A 54 -12.35 15.90 -7.61
C ASP A 54 -12.11 17.41 -7.49
N ASP A 55 -12.24 17.96 -6.28
CA ASP A 55 -11.94 19.35 -5.91
C ASP A 55 -10.49 19.57 -5.46
N ARG A 56 -9.67 18.52 -5.37
CA ARG A 56 -8.27 18.59 -4.94
C ARG A 56 -7.34 18.85 -6.13
N PRO A 57 -6.17 19.47 -5.90
CA PRO A 57 -5.20 19.67 -6.97
C PRO A 57 -4.74 18.36 -7.60
N ASN A 58 -4.41 18.42 -8.88
CA ASN A 58 -3.92 17.27 -9.62
C ASN A 58 -2.63 16.71 -8.98
N PRO A 59 -2.45 15.37 -8.86
CA PRO A 59 -1.26 14.77 -8.23
C PRO A 59 0.07 15.20 -8.88
N ARG A 60 0.10 15.37 -10.21
CA ARG A 60 1.29 15.82 -10.93
C ARG A 60 1.59 17.29 -10.68
N GLU A 61 0.57 18.14 -10.55
CA GLU A 61 0.75 19.53 -10.11
C GLU A 61 1.34 19.60 -8.70
N ILE A 62 0.84 18.79 -7.77
CA ILE A 62 1.38 18.70 -6.40
C ILE A 62 2.86 18.27 -6.44
N SER A 63 3.18 17.23 -7.22
CA SER A 63 4.56 16.76 -7.41
C SER A 63 5.46 17.86 -7.95
N ASN A 64 5.02 18.61 -8.96
CA ASN A 64 5.79 19.71 -9.55
C ASN A 64 6.03 20.88 -8.58
N GLN A 65 5.07 21.16 -7.69
CA GLN A 65 5.15 22.28 -6.75
C GLN A 65 5.94 21.93 -5.48
N ILE A 66 5.81 20.70 -4.98
CA ILE A 66 6.33 20.31 -3.66
C ILE A 66 7.59 19.45 -3.76
N LEU A 67 7.67 18.55 -4.73
CA LEU A 67 8.72 17.51 -4.82
C LEU A 67 9.79 17.81 -5.87
N ASN A 68 9.77 19.00 -6.48
CA ASN A 68 10.73 19.41 -7.50
C ASN A 68 12.07 19.84 -6.89
N GLU A 69 12.87 18.86 -6.50
CA GLU A 69 14.23 19.07 -6.01
C GLU A 69 15.22 19.25 -7.15
N ARG A 70 16.06 20.30 -7.07
CA ARG A 70 17.04 20.66 -8.13
C ARG A 70 18.49 20.41 -7.73
N GLY A 71 18.72 19.85 -6.55
CA GLY A 71 20.04 19.73 -5.93
C GLY A 71 20.29 18.36 -5.33
N ARG A 72 21.51 18.16 -4.83
CA ARG A 72 21.86 17.02 -4.00
C ARG A 72 21.88 17.48 -2.55
N TYR A 73 21.03 16.87 -1.74
CA TYR A 73 20.97 17.12 -0.31
C TYR A 73 21.51 15.89 0.43
N LEU A 74 22.46 16.11 1.33
CA LEU A 74 22.95 15.07 2.22
C LEU A 74 21.98 14.91 3.40
N ASP A 75 21.78 13.68 3.87
CA ASP A 75 20.98 13.46 5.08
C ASP A 75 21.68 14.14 6.27
N PRO A 76 20.99 15.01 7.03
CA PRO A 76 21.59 15.80 8.11
C PRO A 76 22.03 14.95 9.31
N ARG A 77 21.64 13.67 9.37
CA ARG A 77 22.05 12.70 10.39
C ARG A 77 23.22 11.82 9.92
N ASN A 78 23.75 12.07 8.72
CA ASN A 78 24.83 11.30 8.08
C ASN A 78 24.49 9.82 7.88
N LEU A 79 23.22 9.50 7.58
CA LEU A 79 22.83 8.13 7.25
C LEU A 79 23.37 7.72 5.89
N SER A 80 23.82 6.47 5.77
CA SER A 80 24.25 5.89 4.50
C SER A 80 23.05 5.49 3.64
N GLY A 81 23.27 5.32 2.34
CA GLY A 81 22.25 4.78 1.42
C GLY A 81 21.74 3.39 1.81
N MET A 82 22.48 2.64 2.63
CA MET A 82 22.03 1.35 3.15
C MET A 82 20.79 1.48 4.04
N VAL A 83 20.61 2.60 4.75
CA VAL A 83 19.43 2.80 5.60
C VAL A 83 18.16 2.89 4.75
N TRP A 84 18.23 3.56 3.59
CA TRP A 84 17.13 3.60 2.64
C TRP A 84 16.85 2.21 2.04
N ALA A 85 17.90 1.50 1.60
CA ALA A 85 17.76 0.17 1.03
C ALA A 85 17.17 -0.84 2.03
N TRP A 86 17.61 -0.80 3.29
CA TRP A 86 17.07 -1.63 4.36
C TRP A 86 15.60 -1.30 4.68
N GLY A 87 15.22 -0.02 4.61
CA GLY A 87 13.82 0.38 4.75
C GLY A 87 12.93 -0.25 3.67
N GLN A 88 13.38 -0.26 2.42
CA GLN A 88 12.65 -0.92 1.33
C GLN A 88 12.62 -2.45 1.47
N PHE A 89 13.72 -3.05 1.94
CA PHE A 89 13.76 -4.49 2.24
C PHE A 89 12.73 -4.87 3.30
N VAL A 90 12.60 -4.07 4.36
CA VAL A 90 11.59 -4.27 5.41
C VAL A 90 10.18 -4.04 4.89
N ASP A 91 9.94 -2.98 4.11
CA ASP A 91 8.62 -2.68 3.50
C ASP A 91 8.11 -3.88 2.70
N HIS A 92 8.98 -4.48 1.90
CA HIS A 92 8.70 -5.66 1.08
C HIS A 92 8.48 -6.96 1.88
N ASP A 93 8.76 -6.97 3.18
CA ASP A 93 8.51 -8.11 4.07
C ASP A 93 7.19 -7.98 4.83
N ILE A 94 6.66 -6.75 4.95
CA ILE A 94 5.52 -6.46 5.84
C ILE A 94 4.27 -5.95 5.10
N THR A 95 4.42 -5.37 3.90
CA THR A 95 3.29 -4.86 3.13
C THR A 95 3.46 -4.97 1.62
N PHE A 96 2.41 -5.40 0.93
CA PHE A 96 2.29 -5.30 -0.52
C PHE A 96 0.83 -5.07 -0.91
N THR A 97 0.54 -3.98 -1.62
CA THR A 97 -0.81 -3.71 -2.14
C THR A 97 -0.82 -3.89 -3.66
N PRO A 98 -1.34 -5.03 -4.19
CA PRO A 98 -1.29 -5.31 -5.62
C PRO A 98 -2.13 -4.31 -6.43
N ALA A 99 -1.68 -4.03 -7.66
CA ALA A 99 -2.46 -3.25 -8.63
C ALA A 99 -3.66 -4.05 -9.13
N GLY A 100 -4.81 -3.39 -9.28
CA GLY A 100 -6.01 -3.95 -9.89
C GLY A 100 -6.12 -3.59 -11.37
N SER A 101 -7.29 -3.82 -11.95
CA SER A 101 -7.59 -3.53 -13.37
C SER A 101 -8.29 -2.19 -13.61
N GLN A 102 -8.68 -1.47 -12.56
CA GLN A 102 -9.39 -0.21 -12.71
C GLN A 102 -8.40 0.93 -12.99
N GLU A 103 -8.37 1.41 -14.24
CA GLU A 103 -7.60 2.59 -14.63
C GLU A 103 -8.07 3.84 -13.86
N TRP A 104 -7.10 4.67 -13.49
CA TRP A 104 -7.29 5.98 -12.90
C TRP A 104 -6.10 6.88 -13.27
N ASN A 105 -5.95 7.09 -14.57
CA ASN A 105 -4.80 7.78 -15.13
C ASN A 105 -4.63 9.19 -14.54
N ILE A 106 -3.38 9.58 -14.32
CA ILE A 106 -3.04 10.91 -13.79
C ILE A 106 -2.91 11.85 -14.99
N ALA A 107 -3.81 12.83 -15.09
CA ALA A 107 -3.71 13.86 -16.12
C ALA A 107 -2.41 14.66 -15.96
N VAL A 108 -1.66 14.83 -17.05
CA VAL A 108 -0.42 15.62 -17.05
C VAL A 108 -0.76 17.07 -17.37
N PRO A 109 -0.28 18.05 -16.57
CA PRO A 109 -0.46 19.46 -16.88
C PRO A 109 0.10 19.80 -18.25
N LYS A 110 -0.63 20.58 -19.04
CA LYS A 110 -0.20 21.00 -20.37
C LYS A 110 1.17 21.67 -20.31
N GLY A 111 2.11 21.20 -21.10
CA GLY A 111 3.47 21.74 -21.13
C GLY A 111 4.35 21.27 -19.95
N ASP A 112 3.95 20.22 -19.23
CA ASP A 112 4.82 19.55 -18.26
C ASP A 112 6.12 19.14 -18.97
N VAL A 113 7.25 19.64 -18.47
CA VAL A 113 8.56 19.51 -19.13
C VAL A 113 9.04 18.06 -19.25
N HIS A 114 8.47 17.13 -18.48
CA HIS A 114 8.86 15.73 -18.47
C HIS A 114 7.89 14.84 -19.24
N PHE A 115 6.58 15.09 -19.09
CA PHE A 115 5.56 14.17 -19.59
C PHE A 115 4.67 14.76 -20.70
N ASP A 116 4.70 16.07 -20.95
CA ASP A 116 4.01 16.74 -22.06
C ASP A 116 4.84 17.92 -22.64
N PRO A 117 6.10 17.69 -23.07
CA PRO A 117 7.00 18.78 -23.48
C PRO A 117 6.50 19.56 -24.71
N ASP A 118 5.71 18.93 -25.58
CA ASP A 118 5.10 19.55 -26.76
C ASP A 118 3.79 20.28 -26.45
N ALA A 119 3.40 20.34 -25.17
CA ALA A 119 2.19 21.00 -24.69
C ALA A 119 0.92 20.55 -25.41
N THR A 120 0.76 19.24 -25.61
CA THR A 120 -0.42 18.66 -26.27
C THR A 120 -1.69 18.87 -25.42
N GLY A 121 -1.56 18.91 -24.09
CA GLY A 121 -2.67 18.98 -23.15
C GLY A 121 -3.50 17.69 -23.06
N THR A 122 -3.00 16.58 -23.62
CA THR A 122 -3.71 15.28 -23.64
C THR A 122 -2.91 14.14 -23.00
N ALA A 123 -1.67 14.42 -22.58
CA ALA A 123 -0.81 13.42 -21.97
C ALA A 123 -1.35 12.95 -20.60
N VAL A 124 -1.10 11.68 -20.30
CA VAL A 124 -1.46 11.05 -19.03
C VAL A 124 -0.32 10.17 -18.55
N ILE A 125 -0.18 10.01 -17.24
CA ILE A 125 0.64 8.95 -16.63
C ILE A 125 -0.29 7.79 -16.32
N PRO A 126 -0.07 6.59 -16.90
CA PRO A 126 -0.91 5.43 -16.62
C PRO A 126 -0.86 5.03 -15.16
N PHE A 127 -2.04 4.80 -14.57
CA PHE A 127 -2.17 4.35 -13.20
C PHE A 127 -3.40 3.45 -13.07
N HIS A 128 -3.27 2.38 -12.29
CA HIS A 128 -4.37 1.51 -11.92
C HIS A 128 -4.58 1.60 -10.40
N ARG A 129 -5.84 1.65 -9.98
CA ARG A 129 -6.19 1.51 -8.56
C ARG A 129 -5.78 0.13 -8.06
N SER A 130 -5.43 0.04 -6.79
CA SER A 130 -5.11 -1.24 -6.12
C SER A 130 -6.25 -2.25 -6.21
N GLN A 131 -5.95 -3.54 -6.25
CA GLN A 131 -6.96 -4.58 -6.16
C GLN A 131 -7.69 -4.46 -4.82
N PRO A 132 -9.04 -4.40 -4.79
CA PRO A 132 -9.77 -4.37 -3.54
C PRO A 132 -9.80 -5.76 -2.88
N ALA A 133 -9.94 -5.77 -1.56
CA ALA A 133 -10.37 -6.98 -0.86
C ALA A 133 -11.84 -7.27 -1.21
N ALA A 134 -12.29 -8.51 -0.98
CA ALA A 134 -13.71 -8.83 -1.07
C ALA A 134 -14.50 -8.00 -0.06
N SER A 135 -15.61 -7.39 -0.49
CA SER A 135 -16.50 -6.60 0.35
C SER A 135 -17.96 -6.87 -0.01
N GLU A 136 -18.85 -6.79 0.98
CA GLU A 136 -20.29 -6.84 0.75
C GLU A 136 -20.80 -5.52 0.12
N PRO A 137 -21.92 -5.52 -0.62
CA PRO A 137 -22.53 -4.29 -1.11
C PRO A 137 -22.85 -3.30 0.03
N GLY A 138 -22.50 -2.03 -0.15
CA GLY A 138 -22.68 -0.99 0.86
C GLY A 138 -21.52 -0.87 1.87
N GLU A 139 -20.57 -1.79 1.87
CA GLU A 139 -19.35 -1.65 2.66
C GLU A 139 -18.28 -0.85 1.90
N PRO A 140 -17.60 0.11 2.55
CA PRO A 140 -16.52 0.84 1.92
C PRO A 140 -15.39 -0.07 1.46
N ARG A 141 -14.91 0.15 0.23
CA ARG A 141 -13.81 -0.58 -0.41
C ARG A 141 -12.63 -0.71 0.54
N GLN A 142 -12.12 -1.92 0.71
CA GLN A 142 -10.92 -2.20 1.50
C GLN A 142 -9.73 -2.54 0.58
N GLN A 143 -8.52 -2.27 1.04
CA GLN A 143 -7.29 -2.78 0.43
C GLN A 143 -6.78 -3.93 1.31
N PHE A 144 -6.18 -4.93 0.70
CA PHE A 144 -5.56 -6.05 1.41
C PHE A 144 -4.04 -6.00 1.28
N ASN A 145 -3.37 -6.64 2.22
CA ASN A 145 -1.96 -6.95 2.16
C ASN A 145 -1.76 -8.29 1.44
N GLY A 146 -1.14 -8.28 0.26
CA GLY A 146 -0.89 -9.48 -0.53
C GLY A 146 0.30 -10.34 -0.06
N ILE A 147 0.91 -9.98 1.07
CA ILE A 147 1.95 -10.75 1.76
C ILE A 147 1.64 -10.82 3.26
N THR A 148 2.46 -11.51 4.04
CA THR A 148 2.32 -11.54 5.51
C THR A 148 2.55 -10.14 6.10
N ALA A 149 1.94 -9.86 7.26
CA ALA A 149 2.15 -8.59 7.97
C ALA A 149 3.27 -8.66 9.01
N TRP A 150 3.94 -9.80 9.10
CA TRP A 150 4.98 -10.07 10.09
C TRP A 150 6.35 -9.74 9.48
N LEU A 151 7.28 -9.28 10.31
CA LEU A 151 8.69 -9.28 9.94
C LEU A 151 9.23 -10.72 10.08
N ASP A 152 8.96 -11.56 9.09
CA ASP A 152 9.20 -13.00 9.12
C ASP A 152 10.06 -13.52 7.97
N GLY A 153 10.55 -12.64 7.09
CA GLY A 153 11.39 -13.01 5.95
C GLY A 153 10.61 -13.55 4.76
N SER A 154 9.30 -13.28 4.67
CA SER A 154 8.45 -13.60 3.50
C SER A 154 8.95 -13.00 2.18
N GLY A 155 9.79 -11.94 2.23
CA GLY A 155 10.43 -11.33 1.06
C GLY A 155 11.65 -12.07 0.49
N VAL A 156 12.05 -13.23 1.06
CA VAL A 156 13.26 -14.01 0.70
C VAL A 156 12.90 -15.40 0.19
#